data_AF-A0A7S2KBU9-F1
#
_entry.id   AF-A0A7S2KBU9-F1
#
_cell.length_a   1.000
_cell.length_b   1.000
_cell.length_c   1.000
_cell.angle_alpha   90.00
_cell.angle_beta   90.00
_cell.angle_gamma   90.00
#
_symmetry.space_group_name_H-M   'P 1'
#
loop_
_entity.id
_entity.type
_entity.pdbx_description
1 polymer ?
#
loop_
_entity_poly.entity_id
_entity_poly.type
_entity_poly.pdbx_seq_one_letter_code
_entity_poly.pdbx_strand_id
1 'polypeptide(L)'
;MTAKQHVYFVRYGLTKYPLVENEGPYDSPLHPIHGYEHGLAISRKIASMPCPPEVVYSSSLHRSLSTSQMIVHAIGKTKNSILVEDGLVEWLTPSLTVQPDGTRLQIRSVQDRIDMTFDEIDPNYKSVNPIAWDPNNVPDGAPYFFESEEYLIEKRTKVTMKKILEHANGKNICIVSHVPCAQAMALYLEGAPSIEESKIGPWPLGGITMFTREEGSEKWNLDMYADCSHMPGEYKNGLKEWSLPSLTK
;
A
#
# COMPACT_ATOMS: atom_id res chain seq x y z
N MET A 1 -14.31 -24.97 12.39
CA MET A 1 -13.86 -23.58 12.27
C MET A 1 -14.06 -23.18 10.83
N THR A 2 -14.82 -22.13 10.55
CA THR A 2 -14.91 -21.54 9.22
C THR A 2 -13.54 -20.97 8.85
N ALA A 3 -13.12 -21.11 7.58
CA ALA A 3 -11.87 -20.52 7.14
C ALA A 3 -12.00 -18.99 7.15
N LYS A 4 -10.90 -18.30 7.47
CA LYS A 4 -10.84 -16.84 7.53
C LYS A 4 -9.86 -16.31 6.52
N GLN A 5 -10.21 -15.20 5.89
CA GLN A 5 -9.31 -14.43 5.04
C GLN A 5 -8.87 -13.16 5.77
N HIS A 6 -7.57 -12.86 5.70
CA HIS A 6 -6.95 -11.69 6.32
C HIS A 6 -6.33 -10.78 5.26
N VAL A 7 -6.54 -9.48 5.40
CA VAL A 7 -5.94 -8.43 4.56
C VAL A 7 -5.12 -7.53 5.45
N TYR A 8 -3.82 -7.43 5.16
CA TYR A 8 -2.89 -6.52 5.82
C TYR A 8 -2.62 -5.32 4.91
N PHE A 9 -2.80 -4.11 5.42
CA PHE A 9 -2.28 -2.89 4.80
C PHE A 9 -1.04 -2.44 5.57
N VAL A 10 0.04 -2.20 4.83
CA VAL A 10 1.33 -1.83 5.39
C VAL A 10 1.82 -0.55 4.74
N ARG A 11 2.08 0.46 5.58
CA ARG A 11 2.87 1.62 5.16
C ARG A 11 4.36 1.29 5.30
N TYR A 12 5.14 1.65 4.29
CA TYR A 12 6.60 1.46 4.26
C TYR A 12 7.36 2.16 5.41
N GLY A 13 8.64 1.80 5.58
CA GLY A 13 9.56 2.39 6.56
C GLY A 13 10.11 3.77 6.17
N LEU A 14 11.00 4.35 6.99
CA LEU A 14 11.51 5.71 6.77
C LEU A 14 12.22 5.85 5.42
N THR A 15 11.91 6.90 4.67
CA THR A 15 12.54 7.19 3.37
C THR A 15 13.86 7.95 3.54
N LYS A 16 14.79 7.78 2.59
CA LYS A 16 16.09 8.46 2.58
C LYS A 16 15.92 9.97 2.43
N TYR A 17 15.07 10.36 1.50
CA TYR A 17 14.64 11.74 1.30
C TYR A 17 13.23 11.89 1.88
N PRO A 18 12.98 12.90 2.74
CA PRO A 18 11.64 13.21 3.22
C PRO A 18 10.66 13.36 2.07
N LEU A 19 9.45 12.84 2.23
CA LEU A 19 8.36 13.05 1.29
C LEU A 19 7.59 14.29 1.74
N VAL A 20 7.99 15.45 1.23
CA VAL A 20 7.31 16.71 1.49
C VAL A 20 6.43 17.04 0.28
N GLU A 21 5.19 17.42 0.55
CA GLU A 21 4.25 17.80 -0.49
C GLU A 21 4.78 18.98 -1.30
N ASN A 22 4.61 18.94 -2.61
CA ASN A 22 5.16 19.88 -3.60
C ASN A 22 6.71 19.92 -3.71
N GLU A 23 7.45 19.06 -2.98
CA GLU A 23 8.92 19.05 -3.02
C GLU A 23 9.51 17.73 -3.53
N GLY A 24 8.88 16.58 -3.24
CA GLY A 24 9.43 15.27 -3.58
C GLY A 24 10.78 14.98 -2.88
N PRO A 25 11.62 14.05 -3.39
CA PRO A 25 11.38 13.18 -4.54
C PRO A 25 10.42 12.03 -4.21
N TYR A 26 9.40 11.84 -5.03
CA TYR A 26 8.32 10.88 -4.74
C TYR A 26 8.64 9.41 -5.01
N ASP A 27 9.77 9.08 -5.65
CA ASP A 27 10.29 7.69 -5.72
C ASP A 27 11.49 7.47 -4.79
N SER A 28 11.42 8.05 -3.59
CA SER A 28 12.48 7.95 -2.58
C SER A 28 12.70 6.49 -2.13
N PRO A 29 13.95 6.00 -2.06
CA PRO A 29 14.26 4.72 -1.44
C PRO A 29 14.13 4.79 0.08
N LEU A 30 14.19 3.65 0.77
CA LEU A 30 14.30 3.63 2.23
C LEU A 30 15.62 4.27 2.70
N HIS A 31 15.59 4.91 3.85
CA HIS A 31 16.80 5.38 4.53
C HIS A 31 17.69 4.17 4.85
N PRO A 32 19.00 4.19 4.54
CA PRO A 32 19.83 2.99 4.55
C PRO A 32 20.02 2.35 5.94
N ILE A 33 19.86 3.15 7.00
CA ILE A 33 19.93 2.66 8.39
C ILE A 33 18.51 2.53 8.95
N HIS A 34 17.92 3.64 9.38
CA HIS A 34 16.60 3.64 10.02
C HIS A 34 15.46 3.10 9.14
N GLY A 35 15.47 3.37 7.84
CA GLY A 35 14.44 2.87 6.93
C GLY A 35 14.48 1.35 6.77
N TYR A 36 15.68 0.77 6.70
CA TYR A 36 15.88 -0.68 6.71
C TYR A 36 15.53 -1.31 8.05
N GLU A 37 15.90 -0.67 9.17
CA GLU A 37 15.50 -1.13 10.51
C GLU A 37 13.97 -1.18 10.66
N HIS A 38 13.27 -0.16 10.17
CA HIS A 38 11.81 -0.12 10.12
C HIS A 38 11.26 -1.26 9.25
N GLY A 39 11.79 -1.44 8.04
CA GLY A 39 11.37 -2.52 7.15
C GLY A 39 11.55 -3.92 7.75
N LEU A 40 12.64 -4.14 8.48
CA LEU A 40 12.87 -5.39 9.22
C LEU A 40 11.91 -5.57 10.40
N ALA A 41 11.57 -4.50 11.11
CA ALA A 41 10.60 -4.54 12.20
C ALA A 41 9.19 -4.89 11.68
N ILE A 42 8.77 -4.25 10.59
CA ILE A 42 7.52 -4.51 9.88
C ILE A 42 7.48 -5.97 9.40
N SER A 43 8.53 -6.45 8.74
CA SER A 43 8.55 -7.80 8.17
C SER A 43 8.48 -8.88 9.23
N ARG A 44 9.20 -8.71 10.35
CA ARG A 44 9.12 -9.60 11.51
C ARG A 44 7.73 -9.62 12.11
N LYS A 45 7.08 -8.46 12.27
CA LYS A 45 5.72 -8.37 12.78
C LYS A 45 4.74 -9.13 11.88
N ILE A 46 4.77 -8.89 10.58
CA ILE A 46 3.91 -9.59 9.60
C ILE A 46 4.16 -11.10 9.62
N ALA A 47 5.42 -11.54 9.60
CA ALA A 47 5.75 -12.97 9.64
C ALA A 47 5.37 -13.66 10.96
N SER A 48 5.30 -12.91 12.06
CA SER A 48 4.89 -13.42 13.38
C SER A 48 3.37 -13.45 13.60
N MET A 49 2.57 -12.90 12.67
CA MET A 49 1.11 -12.95 12.79
C MET A 49 0.64 -14.40 12.79
N PRO A 50 -0.44 -14.75 13.53
CA PRO A 50 -0.99 -16.11 13.51
C PRO A 50 -1.44 -16.60 12.12
N CYS A 51 -1.71 -15.66 11.22
CA CYS A 51 -2.25 -15.87 9.88
C CYS A 51 -1.44 -15.07 8.84
N PRO A 52 -0.14 -15.40 8.65
CA PRO A 52 0.73 -14.60 7.77
C PRO A 52 0.22 -14.60 6.32
N PRO A 53 0.56 -13.56 5.53
CA PRO A 53 0.08 -13.41 4.17
C PRO A 53 0.65 -14.47 3.22
N GLU A 54 -0.21 -15.01 2.36
CA GLU A 54 0.12 -15.92 1.28
C GLU A 54 0.37 -15.21 -0.06
N VAL A 55 0.04 -13.93 -0.18
CA VAL A 55 0.31 -13.11 -1.36
C VAL A 55 0.72 -11.71 -0.92
N VAL A 56 1.74 -11.12 -1.55
CA VAL A 56 2.16 -9.74 -1.29
C VAL A 56 1.97 -8.91 -2.56
N TYR A 57 1.09 -7.91 -2.48
CA TYR A 57 0.93 -6.87 -3.50
C TYR A 57 1.70 -5.63 -3.08
N SER A 58 2.36 -4.99 -4.04
CA SER A 58 3.17 -3.80 -3.78
C SER A 58 2.89 -2.72 -4.80
N SER A 59 2.90 -1.46 -4.34
CA SER A 59 3.11 -0.34 -5.24
C SER A 59 4.49 -0.45 -5.89
N SER A 60 4.61 -0.03 -7.14
CA SER A 60 5.87 0.01 -7.88
C SER A 60 6.90 1.02 -7.36
N LEU A 61 6.57 1.91 -6.40
CA LEU A 61 7.51 2.86 -5.81
C LEU A 61 8.55 2.18 -4.90
N HIS A 62 9.79 2.67 -4.94
CA HIS A 62 10.97 2.01 -4.38
C HIS A 62 10.81 1.63 -2.91
N ARG A 63 10.33 2.56 -2.07
CA ARG A 63 10.11 2.34 -0.64
C ARG A 63 9.11 1.21 -0.34
N SER A 64 8.05 1.09 -1.14
CA SER A 64 7.04 0.04 -1.01
C SER A 64 7.62 -1.30 -1.44
N LEU A 65 8.34 -1.35 -2.57
CA LEU A 65 9.02 -2.55 -3.04
C LEU A 65 10.08 -3.04 -2.06
N SER A 66 10.93 -2.15 -1.52
CA SER A 66 11.95 -2.51 -0.52
C SER A 66 11.32 -3.10 0.74
N THR A 67 10.22 -2.52 1.22
CA THR A 67 9.48 -3.07 2.37
C THR A 67 8.85 -4.43 2.02
N SER A 68 8.33 -4.59 0.80
CA SER A 68 7.72 -5.84 0.33
C SER A 68 8.75 -6.96 0.21
N GLN A 69 9.95 -6.67 -0.28
CA GLN A 69 11.08 -7.59 -0.36
C GLN A 69 11.43 -8.14 1.04
N MET A 70 11.54 -7.27 2.03
CA MET A 70 11.80 -7.69 3.41
C MET A 70 10.65 -8.55 3.97
N ILE A 71 9.39 -8.22 3.65
CA ILE A 71 8.23 -9.02 4.05
C ILE A 71 8.26 -10.42 3.42
N VAL A 72 8.46 -10.54 2.11
CA VAL A 72 8.48 -11.85 1.44
C VAL A 72 9.62 -12.73 1.95
N HIS A 73 10.80 -12.18 2.21
CA HIS A 73 11.90 -12.92 2.81
C HIS A 73 11.57 -13.40 4.23
N ALA A 74 10.95 -12.55 5.05
CA ALA A 74 10.59 -12.91 6.43
C ALA A 74 9.55 -14.03 6.50
N ILE A 75 8.65 -14.13 5.51
CA ILE A 75 7.68 -15.23 5.39
C ILE A 75 8.21 -16.43 4.60
N GLY A 76 9.52 -16.50 4.35
CA GLY A 76 10.19 -17.65 3.72
C GLY A 76 10.01 -17.75 2.21
N LYS A 77 9.64 -16.65 1.55
CA LYS A 77 9.45 -16.57 0.10
C LYS A 77 10.62 -15.89 -0.59
N THR A 78 10.78 -16.18 -1.88
CA THR A 78 11.90 -15.72 -2.69
C THR A 78 11.41 -15.21 -4.04
N LYS A 79 11.71 -15.88 -5.16
CA LYS A 79 11.34 -15.43 -6.51
C LYS A 79 9.84 -15.41 -6.73
N ASN A 80 9.37 -14.53 -7.63
CA ASN A 80 7.97 -14.41 -8.06
C ASN A 80 6.99 -14.31 -6.89
N SER A 81 7.37 -13.60 -5.84
CA SER A 81 6.64 -13.52 -4.58
C SER A 81 6.06 -12.13 -4.30
N ILE A 82 6.43 -11.12 -5.11
CA ILE A 82 5.85 -9.77 -5.07
C ILE A 82 5.07 -9.52 -6.37
N LEU A 83 3.79 -9.18 -6.22
CA LEU A 83 2.91 -8.78 -7.30
C LEU A 83 2.85 -7.25 -7.37
N VAL A 84 3.43 -6.65 -8.41
CA VAL A 84 3.43 -5.19 -8.58
C VAL A 84 2.11 -4.74 -9.17
N GLU A 85 1.34 -3.97 -8.40
CA GLU A 85 -0.01 -3.53 -8.76
C GLU A 85 -0.06 -2.00 -8.91
N ASP A 86 -0.37 -1.54 -10.12
CA ASP A 86 -0.43 -0.11 -10.45
C ASP A 86 -1.54 0.59 -9.68
N GLY A 87 -2.64 -0.10 -9.39
CA GLY A 87 -3.71 0.38 -8.53
C GLY A 87 -3.25 0.82 -7.13
N LEU A 88 -2.07 0.39 -6.68
CA LEU A 88 -1.48 0.72 -5.38
C LEU A 88 -0.52 1.91 -5.38
N VAL A 89 -0.18 2.50 -6.55
CA VAL A 89 0.73 3.66 -6.61
C VAL A 89 0.17 4.84 -5.81
N GLU A 90 0.99 5.84 -5.46
CA GLU A 90 0.56 7.01 -4.68
C GLU A 90 -0.69 7.71 -5.27
N TRP A 91 -1.36 8.54 -4.47
CA TRP A 91 -2.41 9.45 -4.96
C TRP A 91 -1.83 10.41 -6.01
N LEU A 92 -2.31 10.31 -7.25
CA LEU A 92 -1.79 10.97 -8.44
C LEU A 92 -2.28 12.42 -8.55
N THR A 93 -1.85 13.25 -7.59
CA THR A 93 -2.09 14.70 -7.57
C THR A 93 -0.81 15.48 -7.80
N PRO A 94 -0.90 16.76 -8.23
CA PRO A 94 0.27 17.61 -8.33
C PRO A 94 1.10 17.66 -7.04
N SER A 95 0.47 17.79 -5.86
CA SER A 95 1.17 17.93 -4.59
C SER A 95 1.92 16.68 -4.13
N LEU A 96 1.57 15.49 -4.65
CA LEU A 96 2.15 14.21 -4.27
C LEU A 96 2.93 13.53 -5.39
N THR A 97 2.91 14.07 -6.61
CA THR A 97 3.55 13.43 -7.77
C THR A 97 4.17 14.37 -8.79
N VAL A 98 4.27 15.68 -8.52
CA VAL A 98 5.00 16.63 -9.38
C VAL A 98 6.24 17.15 -8.67
N GLN A 99 7.40 16.90 -9.29
CA GLN A 99 8.71 17.31 -8.80
C GLN A 99 8.87 18.85 -8.84
N PRO A 100 9.85 19.43 -8.12
CA PRO A 100 10.08 20.88 -8.13
C PRO A 100 10.38 21.48 -9.50
N ASP A 101 10.90 20.68 -10.43
CA ASP A 101 11.16 21.08 -11.82
C ASP A 101 9.91 21.04 -12.71
N GLY A 102 8.74 20.73 -12.13
CA GLY A 102 7.46 20.62 -12.83
C GLY A 102 7.26 19.28 -13.55
N THR A 103 8.23 18.36 -13.50
CA THR A 103 8.09 17.03 -14.09
C THR A 103 7.22 16.13 -13.23
N ARG A 104 6.44 15.27 -13.87
CA ARG A 104 5.64 14.26 -13.16
C ARG A 104 6.55 13.13 -12.70
N LEU A 105 6.16 12.49 -11.59
CA LEU A 105 6.72 11.24 -11.13
C LEU A 105 6.69 10.22 -12.27
N GLN A 106 7.88 9.86 -12.77
CA GLN A 106 8.01 8.78 -13.72
C GLN A 106 8.02 7.45 -12.96
N ILE A 107 6.86 6.78 -12.97
CA ILE A 107 6.73 5.45 -12.38
C ILE A 107 7.56 4.48 -13.23
N ARG A 108 8.57 3.86 -12.62
CA ARG A 108 9.41 2.86 -13.28
C ARG A 108 8.63 1.59 -13.60
N SER A 109 8.96 0.95 -14.71
CA SER A 109 8.35 -0.31 -15.11
C SER A 109 8.78 -1.46 -14.19
N VAL A 110 8.05 -2.59 -14.24
CA VAL A 110 8.43 -3.82 -13.55
C VAL A 110 9.83 -4.27 -13.94
N GLN A 111 10.18 -4.20 -15.23
CA GLN A 111 11.51 -4.60 -15.70
C GLN A 111 12.59 -3.68 -15.14
N ASP A 112 12.38 -2.36 -15.14
CA ASP A 112 13.33 -1.42 -14.54
C ASP A 112 13.58 -1.72 -13.05
N ARG A 113 12.56 -2.20 -12.32
CA ARG A 113 12.72 -2.57 -10.90
C ARG A 113 13.48 -3.86 -10.71
N ILE A 114 13.21 -4.87 -11.54
CA ILE A 114 13.99 -6.11 -11.54
C ILE A 114 15.46 -5.81 -11.84
N ASP A 115 15.73 -5.02 -12.87
CA ASP A 115 17.10 -4.67 -13.30
C ASP A 115 17.88 -3.86 -12.24
N MET A 116 17.19 -3.22 -11.29
CA MET A 116 17.82 -2.56 -10.15
C MET A 116 18.31 -3.58 -9.12
N THR A 117 17.39 -4.21 -8.38
CA THR A 117 17.71 -5.14 -7.26
C THR A 117 16.51 -5.98 -6.78
N PHE A 118 15.35 -5.96 -7.46
CA PHE A 118 14.11 -6.55 -6.94
C PHE A 118 13.77 -7.88 -7.61
N ASP A 119 14.61 -8.89 -7.40
CA ASP A 119 14.53 -10.22 -8.02
C ASP A 119 13.30 -11.05 -7.58
N GLU A 120 12.62 -10.64 -6.51
CA GLU A 120 11.42 -11.29 -5.96
C GLU A 120 10.13 -10.90 -6.69
N ILE A 121 10.17 -9.89 -7.56
CA ILE A 121 9.00 -9.50 -8.36
C ILE A 121 8.62 -10.64 -9.32
N ASP A 122 7.32 -10.93 -9.43
CA ASP A 122 6.81 -11.80 -10.49
C ASP A 122 6.69 -11.01 -11.82
N PRO A 123 7.54 -11.27 -12.82
CA PRO A 123 7.48 -10.55 -14.10
C PRO A 123 6.23 -10.92 -14.94
N ASN A 124 5.58 -12.05 -14.62
CA ASN A 124 4.41 -12.54 -15.35
C ASN A 124 3.11 -11.97 -14.80
N TYR A 125 3.11 -11.46 -13.57
CA TYR A 125 1.95 -10.78 -13.02
C TYR A 125 1.61 -9.55 -13.85
N LYS A 126 0.33 -9.40 -14.18
CA LYS A 126 -0.21 -8.20 -14.82
C LYS A 126 -1.11 -7.52 -13.82
N SER A 127 -0.90 -6.23 -13.62
CA SER A 127 -1.73 -5.43 -12.73
C SER A 127 -3.19 -5.60 -13.10
N VAL A 128 -4.02 -5.87 -12.10
CA VAL A 128 -5.47 -6.04 -12.30
C VAL A 128 -6.15 -4.69 -12.53
N ASN A 129 -5.54 -3.60 -12.09
CA ASN A 129 -6.00 -2.25 -12.34
C ASN A 129 -4.86 -1.35 -12.86
N PRO A 130 -4.44 -1.55 -14.13
CA PRO A 130 -3.29 -0.87 -14.70
C PRO A 130 -3.52 0.64 -14.79
N ILE A 131 -2.44 1.41 -14.63
CA ILE A 131 -2.47 2.87 -14.77
C ILE A 131 -2.82 3.29 -16.21
N ALA A 132 -3.72 4.25 -16.34
CA ALA A 132 -4.09 4.88 -17.60
C ALA A 132 -3.20 6.09 -17.86
N TRP A 133 -2.34 5.98 -18.88
CA TRP A 133 -1.43 7.06 -19.29
C TRP A 133 -2.06 8.06 -20.25
N ASP A 134 -3.10 7.66 -21.00
CA ASP A 134 -3.88 8.55 -21.85
C ASP A 134 -5.06 9.14 -21.05
N PRO A 135 -5.03 10.42 -20.68
CA PRO A 135 -6.11 11.04 -19.91
C PRO A 135 -7.42 11.14 -20.70
N ASN A 136 -7.40 10.98 -22.02
CA ASN A 136 -8.63 10.98 -22.83
C ASN A 136 -9.28 9.60 -22.94
N ASN A 137 -8.63 8.56 -22.43
CA ASN A 137 -9.09 7.18 -22.51
C ASN A 137 -8.77 6.43 -21.21
N VAL A 138 -9.40 6.86 -20.12
CA VAL A 138 -9.22 6.28 -18.78
C VAL A 138 -10.34 5.27 -18.50
N PRO A 139 -10.02 3.97 -18.36
CA PRO A 139 -11.00 2.97 -17.91
C PRO A 139 -11.58 3.34 -16.54
N ASP A 140 -12.85 3.00 -16.28
CA ASP A 140 -13.50 3.31 -14.99
C ASP A 140 -12.74 2.69 -13.80
N GLY A 141 -12.31 3.55 -12.87
CA GLY A 141 -11.50 3.18 -11.71
C GLY A 141 -10.01 2.93 -12.00
N ALA A 142 -9.51 3.14 -13.21
CA ALA A 142 -8.07 3.06 -13.46
C ALA A 142 -7.33 4.24 -12.78
N PRO A 143 -6.12 4.05 -12.24
CA PRO A 143 -5.27 5.15 -11.81
C PRO A 143 -4.96 6.06 -13.00
N TYR A 144 -5.06 7.38 -12.82
CA TYR A 144 -4.64 8.34 -13.84
C TYR A 144 -4.25 9.68 -13.19
N PHE A 145 -3.44 10.47 -13.88
CA PHE A 145 -3.10 11.82 -13.43
C PHE A 145 -3.88 12.86 -14.24
N PHE A 146 -4.56 13.84 -13.63
CA PHE A 146 -4.72 14.06 -12.19
C PHE A 146 -5.94 13.32 -11.65
N GLU A 147 -5.92 12.88 -10.38
CA GLU A 147 -7.10 12.29 -9.74
C GLU A 147 -7.55 13.08 -8.50
N SER A 148 -8.86 13.26 -8.32
CA SER A 148 -9.43 13.85 -7.10
C SER A 148 -9.44 12.84 -5.94
N GLU A 149 -9.64 13.34 -4.73
CA GLU A 149 -9.80 12.49 -3.54
C GLU A 149 -11.05 11.60 -3.67
N GLU A 150 -12.17 12.19 -4.12
CA GLU A 150 -13.41 11.45 -4.40
C GLU A 150 -13.18 10.34 -5.42
N TYR A 151 -12.42 10.59 -6.50
CA TYR A 151 -12.11 9.55 -7.49
C TYR A 151 -11.24 8.44 -6.89
N LEU A 152 -10.23 8.81 -6.08
CA LEU A 152 -9.37 7.85 -5.39
C LEU A 152 -10.21 6.90 -4.52
N ILE A 153 -11.14 7.44 -3.73
CA ILE A 153 -11.98 6.70 -2.77
C ILE A 153 -13.07 5.90 -3.50
N GLU A 154 -13.92 6.58 -4.26
CA GLU A 154 -15.17 5.99 -4.79
C GLU A 154 -14.95 5.13 -6.03
N LYS A 155 -13.84 5.34 -6.75
CA LYS A 155 -13.55 4.65 -8.01
C LYS A 155 -12.30 3.80 -7.92
N ARG A 156 -11.13 4.43 -7.85
CA ARG A 156 -9.86 3.74 -8.08
C ARG A 156 -9.59 2.63 -7.07
N THR A 157 -9.59 2.97 -5.79
CA THR A 157 -9.20 2.02 -4.75
C THR A 157 -10.25 0.95 -4.51
N LYS A 158 -11.54 1.29 -4.67
CA LYS A 158 -12.64 0.32 -4.69
C LYS A 158 -12.49 -0.73 -5.79
N VAL A 159 -12.26 -0.29 -7.04
CA VAL A 159 -12.05 -1.21 -8.18
C VAL A 159 -10.79 -2.05 -7.97
N THR A 160 -9.69 -1.41 -7.55
CA THR A 160 -8.42 -2.10 -7.28
C THR A 160 -8.59 -3.17 -6.20
N MET A 161 -9.17 -2.81 -5.05
CA MET A 161 -9.34 -3.73 -3.92
C MET A 161 -10.24 -4.91 -4.30
N LYS A 162 -11.36 -4.66 -4.98
CA LYS A 162 -12.26 -5.72 -5.48
C LYS A 162 -11.50 -6.72 -6.35
N LYS A 163 -10.76 -6.23 -7.36
CA LYS A 163 -10.02 -7.09 -8.28
C LYS A 163 -8.85 -7.83 -7.61
N ILE A 164 -8.19 -7.20 -6.63
CA ILE A 164 -7.18 -7.87 -5.80
C ILE A 164 -7.80 -9.01 -5.00
N LEU A 165 -8.98 -8.80 -4.39
CA LEU A 165 -9.67 -9.84 -3.62
C LEU A 165 -10.10 -11.02 -4.51
N GLU A 166 -10.62 -10.74 -5.71
CA GLU A 166 -10.95 -11.75 -6.72
C GLU A 166 -9.70 -12.55 -7.14
N HIS A 167 -8.60 -11.85 -7.47
CA HIS A 167 -7.35 -12.50 -7.87
C HIS A 167 -6.72 -13.32 -6.72
N ALA A 168 -6.79 -12.82 -5.48
CA ALA A 168 -6.28 -13.51 -4.31
C ALA A 168 -7.04 -14.80 -4.00
N ASN A 169 -8.30 -14.92 -4.43
CA ASN A 169 -9.12 -16.12 -4.31
C ASN A 169 -9.11 -16.72 -2.89
N GLY A 170 -9.46 -15.90 -1.90
CA GLY A 170 -9.58 -16.32 -0.49
C GLY A 170 -8.27 -16.38 0.30
N LYS A 171 -7.10 -16.24 -0.35
CA LYS A 171 -5.79 -16.23 0.33
C LYS A 171 -5.62 -15.04 1.27
N ASN A 172 -4.82 -15.21 2.32
CA ASN A 172 -4.37 -14.08 3.13
C ASN A 172 -3.43 -13.19 2.31
N ILE A 173 -3.61 -11.87 2.35
CA ILE A 173 -2.85 -10.94 1.50
C ILE A 173 -2.24 -9.80 2.31
N CYS A 174 -1.07 -9.35 1.88
CA CYS A 174 -0.44 -8.13 2.36
C CYS A 174 -0.33 -7.13 1.21
N ILE A 175 -0.79 -5.92 1.44
CA ILE A 175 -0.76 -4.79 0.51
C ILE A 175 0.19 -3.76 1.08
N VAL A 176 1.30 -3.52 0.37
CA VAL A 176 2.28 -2.49 0.74
C VAL A 176 2.11 -1.28 -0.18
N SER A 177 1.55 -0.21 0.36
CA SER A 177 1.15 0.98 -0.41
C SER A 177 1.44 2.25 0.39
N HIS A 178 0.78 3.34 0.01
CA HIS A 178 0.91 4.68 0.56
C HIS A 178 -0.35 5.06 1.32
N VAL A 179 -0.26 6.07 2.18
CA VAL A 179 -1.36 6.40 3.09
C VAL A 179 -2.66 6.71 2.37
N PRO A 180 -2.70 7.59 1.35
CA PRO A 180 -3.96 7.89 0.65
C PRO A 180 -4.65 6.62 0.12
N CYS A 181 -3.90 5.76 -0.57
CA CYS A 181 -4.43 4.55 -1.18
C CYS A 181 -4.82 3.50 -0.13
N ALA A 182 -3.99 3.30 0.89
CA ALA A 182 -4.26 2.36 1.96
C ALA A 182 -5.51 2.76 2.77
N GLN A 183 -5.67 4.06 3.07
CA GLN A 183 -6.86 4.58 3.74
C GLN A 183 -8.11 4.40 2.87
N ALA A 184 -8.06 4.77 1.59
CA ALA A 184 -9.20 4.63 0.70
C ALA A 184 -9.62 3.16 0.47
N MET A 185 -8.65 2.24 0.38
CA MET A 185 -8.95 0.79 0.38
C MET A 185 -9.51 0.30 1.72
N ALA A 186 -9.00 0.80 2.83
CA ALA A 186 -9.50 0.45 4.16
C ALA A 186 -10.93 0.96 4.38
N LEU A 187 -11.29 2.14 3.86
CA LEU A 187 -12.67 2.66 3.85
C LEU A 187 -13.61 1.72 3.10
N TYR A 188 -13.19 1.23 1.94
CA TYR A 188 -13.97 0.25 1.18
C TYR A 188 -14.20 -1.06 1.95
N LEU A 189 -13.19 -1.58 2.64
CA LEU A 189 -13.35 -2.80 3.45
C LEU A 189 -14.19 -2.55 4.71
N GLU A 190 -13.99 -1.40 5.39
CA GLU A 190 -14.75 -1.04 6.57
C GLU A 190 -16.26 -0.94 6.28
N GLY A 191 -16.62 -0.37 5.13
CA GLY A 191 -18.01 -0.21 4.74
C GLY A 191 -18.80 0.70 5.69
N ALA A 192 -18.14 1.71 6.26
CA ALA A 192 -18.81 2.72 7.08
C ALA A 192 -19.90 3.45 6.26
N PRO A 193 -21.06 3.81 6.86
CA PRO A 193 -22.12 4.50 6.14
C PRO A 193 -21.73 5.89 5.63
N SER A 194 -20.77 6.52 6.31
CA SER A 194 -20.26 7.86 6.03
C SER A 194 -18.79 7.95 6.47
N ILE A 195 -18.07 8.96 5.98
CA ILE A 195 -16.67 9.22 6.35
C ILE A 195 -16.57 9.59 7.83
N GLU A 196 -17.56 10.32 8.36
CA GLU A 196 -17.61 10.77 9.75
C GLU A 196 -17.74 9.59 10.73
N GLU A 197 -18.43 8.53 10.30
CA GLU A 197 -18.61 7.28 11.05
C GLU A 197 -17.44 6.29 10.89
N SER A 198 -16.47 6.61 10.02
CA SER A 198 -15.29 5.77 9.80
C SER A 198 -14.35 5.75 11.00
N LYS A 199 -13.75 4.58 11.24
CA LYS A 199 -12.65 4.37 12.18
C LYS A 199 -11.28 4.58 11.51
N ILE A 200 -11.24 4.76 10.19
CA ILE A 200 -10.03 5.11 9.46
C ILE A 200 -9.72 6.59 9.72
N GLY A 201 -8.45 6.89 9.95
CA GLY A 201 -7.96 8.21 10.31
C GLY A 201 -6.47 8.32 10.02
N PRO A 202 -5.71 9.17 10.73
CA PRO A 202 -4.27 9.29 10.50
C PRO A 202 -3.54 7.96 10.56
N TRP A 203 -2.58 7.76 9.65
CA TRP A 203 -1.82 6.52 9.53
C TRP A 203 -0.32 6.78 9.67
N PRO A 204 0.33 6.30 10.73
CA PRO A 204 1.75 6.52 11.00
C PRO A 204 2.67 5.73 10.06
N LEU A 205 3.93 6.17 9.97
CA LEU A 205 4.98 5.47 9.24
C LEU A 205 5.21 4.07 9.82
N GLY A 206 5.21 3.04 8.97
CA GLY A 206 5.29 1.64 9.42
C GLY A 206 4.02 1.08 10.05
N GLY A 207 2.92 1.84 10.09
CA GLY A 207 1.66 1.38 10.66
C GLY A 207 1.07 0.19 9.87
N ILE A 208 0.61 -0.83 10.60
CA ILE A 208 -0.06 -2.02 10.05
C ILE A 208 -1.54 -1.98 10.42
N THR A 209 -2.40 -2.16 9.41
CA THR A 209 -3.85 -2.33 9.60
C THR A 209 -4.25 -3.71 9.10
N MET A 210 -5.13 -4.40 9.82
CA MET A 210 -5.59 -5.75 9.49
C MET A 210 -7.11 -5.80 9.46
N PHE A 211 -7.65 -6.34 8.37
CA PHE A 211 -9.05 -6.72 8.25
C PHE A 211 -9.18 -8.24 8.15
N THR A 212 -10.26 -8.77 8.73
CA THR A 212 -10.59 -10.20 8.65
C THR A 212 -12.04 -10.39 8.21
N ARG A 213 -12.29 -11.40 7.39
CA ARG A 213 -13.64 -11.90 7.11
C ARG A 213 -13.70 -13.42 7.23
N GLU A 214 -14.89 -13.93 7.51
CA GLU A 214 -15.18 -15.36 7.32
C GLU A 214 -15.29 -15.66 5.82
N GLU A 215 -14.88 -16.86 5.42
CA GLU A 215 -15.05 -17.35 4.04
C GLU A 215 -16.52 -17.26 3.61
N GLY A 216 -16.77 -16.70 2.43
CA GLY A 216 -18.12 -16.46 1.90
C GLY A 216 -18.86 -15.27 2.52
N SER A 217 -18.26 -14.54 3.47
CA SER A 217 -18.82 -13.29 3.97
C SER A 217 -18.38 -12.09 3.14
N GLU A 218 -19.30 -11.17 2.89
CA GLU A 218 -18.97 -9.85 2.33
C GLU A 218 -18.57 -8.84 3.41
N LYS A 219 -18.76 -9.18 4.70
CA LYS A 219 -18.48 -8.28 5.81
C LYS A 219 -17.05 -8.47 6.31
N TRP A 220 -16.29 -7.37 6.32
CA TRP A 220 -14.98 -7.31 6.94
C TRP A 220 -15.06 -6.74 8.36
N ASN A 221 -14.17 -7.21 9.22
CA ASN A 221 -13.95 -6.66 10.56
C ASN A 221 -12.56 -6.03 10.60
N LEU A 222 -12.48 -4.79 11.09
CA LEU A 222 -11.22 -4.12 11.38
C LEU A 222 -10.68 -4.61 12.73
N ASP A 223 -9.68 -5.47 12.69
CA ASP A 223 -9.11 -6.13 13.88
C ASP A 223 -7.88 -5.40 14.44
N MET A 224 -7.16 -4.69 13.57
CA MET A 224 -5.98 -3.92 13.94
C MET A 224 -5.96 -2.67 13.09
N TYR A 225 -5.74 -1.51 13.70
CA TYR A 225 -5.71 -0.24 13.00
C TYR A 225 -4.40 0.48 13.31
N ALA A 226 -3.63 0.81 12.26
CA ALA A 226 -2.44 1.65 12.35
C ALA A 226 -1.42 1.21 13.44
N ASP A 227 -1.29 -0.09 13.72
CA ASP A 227 -0.41 -0.61 14.76
C ASP A 227 1.06 -0.29 14.44
N CYS A 228 1.71 0.44 15.34
CA CYS A 228 3.14 0.71 15.30
C CYS A 228 3.90 0.06 16.45
N SER A 229 3.28 -0.76 17.31
CA SER A 229 3.93 -1.33 18.50
C SER A 229 5.24 -2.08 18.22
N HIS A 230 5.41 -2.57 16.99
CA HIS A 230 6.58 -3.27 16.50
C HIS A 230 7.74 -2.36 16.05
N MET A 231 7.48 -1.07 15.81
CA MET A 231 8.45 -0.13 15.26
C MET A 231 9.54 0.22 16.27
N PRO A 232 10.79 0.49 15.82
CA PRO A 232 11.89 0.79 16.73
C PRO A 232 11.82 2.22 17.31
N GLY A 233 12.41 2.39 18.51
CA GLY A 233 12.59 3.71 19.13
C GLY A 233 11.28 4.45 19.39
N GLU A 234 11.23 5.73 19.02
CA GLU A 234 10.05 6.59 19.18
C GLU A 234 8.96 6.31 18.14
N TYR A 235 9.28 5.64 17.03
CA TYR A 235 8.31 5.32 15.97
C TYR A 235 7.22 4.35 16.45
N LYS A 236 7.45 3.62 17.56
CA LYS A 236 6.41 2.80 18.20
C LYS A 236 5.20 3.59 18.70
N ASN A 237 5.37 4.91 18.88
CA ASN A 237 4.32 5.81 19.33
C ASN A 237 3.49 6.38 18.16
N GLY A 238 3.75 5.97 16.91
CA GLY A 238 3.01 6.45 15.74
C GLY A 238 3.48 7.82 15.25
N LEU A 239 4.66 7.88 14.63
CA LEU A 239 5.19 9.14 14.10
C LEU A 239 4.95 9.30 12.59
N LYS A 240 5.03 10.56 12.13
CA LYS A 240 4.90 10.96 10.71
C LYS A 240 3.57 10.50 10.10
N GLU A 241 2.51 10.63 10.88
CA GLU A 241 1.15 10.37 10.43
C GLU A 241 0.80 11.26 9.23
N TRP A 242 0.01 10.70 8.34
CA TRP A 242 -0.63 11.43 7.24
C TRP A 242 -2.08 10.97 7.17
N SER A 243 -2.95 11.80 6.62
CA SER A 243 -4.35 11.42 6.41
C SER A 243 -4.91 12.08 5.15
N LEU A 244 -5.81 11.36 4.48
CA LEU A 244 -6.67 11.94 3.46
C LEU A 244 -7.37 13.19 4.02
N PRO A 245 -7.51 14.27 3.24
CA PRO A 245 -8.12 15.51 3.70
C PRO A 245 -9.52 15.32 4.31
N SER A 246 -10.34 14.43 3.74
CA SER A 246 -11.67 14.09 4.26
C SER A 246 -11.65 13.36 5.61
N LEU A 247 -10.52 12.76 5.99
CA LEU A 247 -10.32 12.01 7.23
C LEU A 247 -9.59 12.82 8.32
N THR A 248 -9.15 14.05 8.02
CA THR A 248 -8.62 14.98 9.03
C THR A 248 -9.76 15.53 9.87
N LYS A 249 -9.86 15.08 11.12
CA LYS A 249 -10.82 15.58 12.13
C LYS A 249 -10.30 16.83 12.82
#